data_AF-A0A7C3LJB7-F1
#
_entry.id   AF-A0A7C3LJB7-F1
#
_cell.length_a   1.000
_cell.length_b   1.000
_cell.length_c   1.000
_cell.angle_alpha   90.00
_cell.angle_beta   90.00
_cell.angle_gamma   90.00
#
_symmetry.space_group_name_H-M   'P 1'
#
loop_
_entity.id
_entity.type
_entity.pdbx_description
1 polymer ?
#
loop_
_entity_poly.entity_id
_entity_poly.type
_entity_poly.pdbx_seq_one_letter_code
_entity_poly.pdbx_strand_id
1 'polypeptide(L)'
;MRWPDLREVLQGVSWAVCGAVATRLYMPERATADLDILIRQADSAATQRLLEEHGFVHQGDLGIGGSTWRSPEGVEVDIIERSDPWVPEALDRARDNRDLQGLPILPLPYQVLMKLQASRGQDLAD
;
A
#
# COMPACT_ATOMS: atom_id res chain seq x y z
N MET A 1 9.21 11.42 -9.10
CA MET A 1 10.09 10.58 -8.26
C MET A 1 9.94 9.13 -8.72
N ARG A 2 10.95 8.27 -8.54
CA ARG A 2 10.81 6.83 -8.81
C ARG A 2 10.70 6.10 -7.48
N TRP A 3 9.65 5.31 -7.31
CA TRP A 3 9.40 4.55 -6.09
C TRP A 3 9.94 3.11 -6.20
N PRO A 4 10.18 2.39 -5.09
CA PRO A 4 10.58 0.98 -5.14
C PRO A 4 9.60 0.15 -5.97
N ASP A 5 10.12 -0.81 -6.74
CA ASP A 5 9.31 -1.72 -7.54
C ASP A 5 9.06 -3.02 -6.78
N LEU A 6 7.86 -3.16 -6.22
CA LEU A 6 7.50 -4.33 -5.41
C LEU A 6 6.92 -5.48 -6.24
N ARG A 7 6.86 -5.37 -7.57
CA ARG A 7 6.24 -6.41 -8.42
C ARG A 7 7.01 -7.73 -8.38
N GLU A 8 8.33 -7.67 -8.32
CA GLU A 8 9.19 -8.86 -8.18
C GLU A 8 9.24 -9.34 -6.72
N VAL A 9 9.29 -8.42 -5.76
CA VAL A 9 9.34 -8.72 -4.32
C VAL A 9 8.06 -9.44 -3.87
N LEU A 10 6.90 -8.94 -4.27
CA LEU A 10 5.59 -9.42 -3.82
C LEU A 10 4.96 -10.40 -4.82
N GLN A 11 5.77 -11.23 -5.48
CA GLN A 11 5.26 -12.24 -6.40
C GLN A 11 4.26 -13.17 -5.69
N GLY A 12 3.08 -13.34 -6.31
CA GLY A 12 1.99 -14.16 -5.76
C GLY A 12 1.10 -13.45 -4.73
N VAL A 13 1.46 -12.24 -4.29
CA VAL A 13 0.60 -11.40 -3.43
C VAL A 13 -0.07 -10.33 -4.28
N SER A 14 -1.39 -10.19 -4.15
CA SER A 14 -2.09 -9.06 -4.76
C SER A 14 -1.94 -7.83 -3.89
N TRP A 15 -1.46 -6.74 -4.47
CA TRP A 15 -1.21 -5.47 -3.77
C TRP A 15 -1.50 -4.27 -4.68
N ALA A 16 -1.72 -3.12 -4.07
CA ALA A 16 -1.90 -1.87 -4.79
C ALA A 16 -1.33 -0.69 -4.01
N VAL A 17 -0.64 0.23 -4.68
CA VAL A 17 -0.23 1.52 -4.12
C VAL A 17 -1.49 2.30 -3.74
N CYS A 18 -1.50 2.86 -2.54
CA CYS A 18 -2.55 3.76 -2.06
C CYS A 18 -1.93 5.08 -1.58
N GLY A 19 -2.69 5.87 -0.82
CA GLY A 19 -2.16 7.07 -0.18
C GLY A 19 -1.76 8.16 -1.17
N ALA A 20 -0.74 8.94 -0.80
CA ALA A 20 -0.30 10.12 -1.55
C ALA A 20 0.28 9.75 -2.92
N VAL A 21 1.06 8.68 -2.99
CA VAL A 21 1.71 8.24 -4.22
C VAL A 21 0.71 7.79 -5.27
N ALA A 22 -0.36 7.10 -4.88
CA ALA A 22 -1.40 6.65 -5.79
C ALA A 22 -2.22 7.78 -6.41
N THR A 23 -2.18 9.00 -5.85
CA THR A 23 -2.93 10.12 -6.42
C THR A 23 -2.39 10.50 -7.80
N ARG A 24 -1.12 10.21 -8.10
CA ARG A 24 -0.45 10.58 -9.36
C ARG A 24 -1.14 10.08 -10.63
N LEU A 25 -1.93 9.01 -10.52
CA LEU A 25 -2.73 8.48 -11.63
C LEU A 25 -3.99 9.31 -11.91
N TYR A 26 -4.47 10.07 -10.93
CA TYR A 26 -5.76 10.77 -10.96
C TYR A 26 -5.64 12.29 -10.87
N MET A 27 -4.59 12.78 -10.21
CA MET A 27 -4.32 14.18 -9.94
C MET A 27 -2.83 14.36 -9.62
N PRO A 28 -2.29 15.59 -9.51
CA PRO A 28 -0.89 15.78 -9.13
C PRO A 28 -0.54 15.04 -7.82
N GLU A 29 0.62 14.37 -7.84
CA GLU A 29 1.17 13.70 -6.66
C GLU A 29 1.46 14.75 -5.57
N ARG A 30 1.05 14.47 -4.33
CA ARG A 30 1.45 15.29 -3.18
C ARG A 30 2.82 14.84 -2.70
N ALA A 31 3.63 15.76 -2.18
CA ALA A 31 4.91 15.41 -1.57
C ALA A 31 4.70 14.44 -0.39
N THR A 32 5.48 13.36 -0.37
CA THR A 32 5.50 12.26 0.62
C THR A 32 6.89 11.65 0.62
N ALA A 33 7.29 11.01 1.72
CA ALA A 33 8.61 10.40 1.89
C ALA A 33 8.57 8.86 1.80
N ASP A 34 7.37 8.31 1.71
CA ASP A 34 7.02 6.93 1.99
C ASP A 34 6.05 6.40 0.92
N LEU A 35 6.05 5.08 0.74
CA LEU A 35 5.18 4.39 -0.19
C LEU A 35 4.14 3.57 0.57
N ASP A 36 2.88 3.99 0.56
CA ASP A 36 1.78 3.18 1.08
C ASP A 36 1.33 2.11 0.05
N ILE A 37 1.19 0.86 0.48
CA ILE A 37 0.49 -0.18 -0.28
C ILE A 37 -0.60 -0.86 0.55
N LEU A 38 -1.65 -1.33 -0.12
CA LEU A 38 -2.71 -2.14 0.43
C LEU A 38 -2.52 -3.61 0.04
N ILE A 39 -2.68 -4.51 1.02
CA ILE A 39 -2.81 -5.95 0.81
C ILE A 39 -4.03 -6.52 1.56
N ARG A 40 -4.41 -7.76 1.23
CA ARG A 40 -5.33 -8.52 2.09
C ARG A 40 -4.61 -8.92 3.37
N GLN A 41 -5.28 -8.77 4.52
CA GLN A 41 -4.73 -9.19 5.81
C GLN A 41 -4.33 -10.68 5.83
N ALA A 42 -5.07 -11.54 5.12
CA ALA A 42 -4.74 -12.96 4.97
C ALA A 42 -3.38 -13.22 4.30
N ASP A 43 -2.86 -12.27 3.53
CA ASP A 43 -1.57 -12.36 2.84
C ASP A 43 -0.42 -11.75 3.67
N SER A 44 -0.67 -11.28 4.90
CA SER A 44 0.31 -10.61 5.77
C SER A 44 1.57 -11.44 5.98
N ALA A 45 1.42 -12.68 6.48
CA ALA A 45 2.56 -13.54 6.77
C ALA A 45 3.39 -13.91 5.52
N ALA A 46 2.75 -13.98 4.34
CA ALA A 46 3.46 -14.21 3.08
C ALA A 46 4.23 -12.95 2.65
N THR A 47 3.59 -11.78 2.74
CA THR A 47 4.20 -10.48 2.45
C THR A 47 5.43 -10.21 3.30
N GLN A 48 5.35 -10.43 4.61
CA GLN A 48 6.47 -10.20 5.53
C GLN A 48 7.69 -11.06 5.18
N ARG A 49 7.48 -12.36 4.91
CA ARG A 49 8.57 -13.26 4.49
C ARG A 49 9.22 -12.80 3.19
N LEU A 50 8.40 -12.44 2.20
CA LEU A 50 8.90 -11.96 0.90
C LEU A 50 9.72 -10.68 1.04
N LEU A 51 9.26 -9.75 1.88
CA LEU A 51 9.99 -8.51 2.18
C LEU A 51 11.35 -8.81 2.83
N GLU A 52 11.37 -9.65 3.86
CA GLU A 52 12.61 -10.08 4.54
C GLU A 52 13.59 -10.77 3.58
N GLU A 53 13.09 -11.69 2.74
CA GLU A 53 13.89 -12.42 1.73
C GLU A 53 14.53 -11.47 0.70
N HIS A 54 13.90 -10.33 0.43
CA HIS A 54 14.41 -9.31 -0.48
C HIS A 54 15.15 -8.17 0.24
N GLY A 55 15.49 -8.34 1.51
CA GLY A 55 16.34 -7.42 2.26
C GLY A 55 15.63 -6.17 2.79
N PHE A 56 14.29 -6.17 2.84
CA PHE A 56 13.55 -5.14 3.56
C PHE A 56 13.71 -5.35 5.07
N VAL A 57 13.76 -4.25 5.82
CA VAL A 57 13.92 -4.27 7.27
C VAL A 57 12.68 -3.70 7.94
N HIS A 58 11.99 -4.51 8.74
CA HIS A 58 10.84 -4.06 9.55
C HIS A 58 11.26 -2.90 10.46
N GLN A 59 10.45 -1.84 10.48
CA GLN A 59 10.68 -0.65 11.30
C GLN A 59 9.70 -0.53 12.47
N GLY A 60 8.51 -1.16 12.36
CA GLY A 60 7.48 -1.11 13.39
C GLY A 60 6.10 -1.42 12.84
N ASP A 61 5.13 -1.52 13.74
CA ASP A 61 3.74 -1.80 13.39
C ASP A 61 2.91 -0.51 13.28
N LEU A 62 1.97 -0.50 12.33
CA LEU A 62 1.08 0.64 12.13
C LEU A 62 -0.11 0.55 13.08
N GLY A 63 -0.48 1.67 13.71
CA GLY A 63 -1.66 1.75 14.60
C GLY A 63 -3.00 1.48 13.89
N ILE A 64 -3.01 1.52 12.56
CA ILE A 64 -4.20 1.26 11.71
C ILE A 64 -4.25 -0.18 11.17
N GLY A 65 -3.33 -1.05 11.60
CA GLY A 65 -3.12 -2.39 11.06
C GLY A 65 -2.10 -2.39 9.93
N GLY A 66 -1.18 -3.37 9.98
CA GLY A 66 -0.05 -3.46 9.06
C GLY A 66 1.29 -3.05 9.68
N SER A 67 2.28 -2.76 8.85
CA SER A 67 3.65 -2.52 9.29
C SER A 67 4.44 -1.61 8.35
N THR A 68 5.44 -0.92 8.89
CA THR A 68 6.39 -0.09 8.13
C THR A 68 7.67 -0.88 7.88
N TRP A 69 8.18 -0.82 6.65
CA TRP A 69 9.40 -1.49 6.22
C TRP A 69 10.34 -0.52 5.51
N ARG A 70 11.64 -0.67 5.72
CA ARG A 70 12.66 0.06 4.96
C ARG A 70 13.17 -0.81 3.82
N SER A 71 13.02 -0.34 2.59
CA SER A 71 13.56 -0.98 1.39
C SER A 71 15.10 -0.96 1.38
N PRO A 72 15.76 -1.83 0.59
CA PRO A 72 17.21 -1.78 0.37
C PRO A 72 17.71 -0.42 -0.14
N GLU A 73 16.86 0.33 -0.84
CA GLU A 73 17.16 1.67 -1.34
C GLU A 73 16.94 2.78 -0.29
N GLY A 74 16.54 2.42 0.92
CA GLY A 74 16.36 3.34 2.05
C GLY A 74 14.98 4.01 2.11
N VAL A 75 14.09 3.73 1.15
CA VAL A 75 12.71 4.25 1.11
C VAL A 75 11.82 3.48 2.09
N GLU A 76 11.00 4.20 2.85
CA GLU A 76 10.00 3.61 3.73
C GLU A 76 8.78 3.16 2.92
N VAL A 77 8.29 1.97 3.24
CA VAL A 77 7.14 1.33 2.60
C VAL A 77 6.18 0.88 3.69
N ASP A 78 4.99 1.45 3.70
CA ASP A 78 3.92 1.12 4.63
C ASP A 78 3.02 0.07 4.01
N ILE A 79 2.96 -1.10 4.65
CA ILE A 79 2.11 -2.22 4.26
C ILE A 79 0.82 -2.13 5.06
N ILE A 80 -0.25 -1.64 4.45
CA ILE A 80 -1.58 -1.54 5.06
C ILE A 80 -2.33 -2.86 4.85
N GLU A 81 -2.75 -3.47 5.95
CA GLU A 81 -3.44 -4.76 5.96
C GLU A 81 -4.93 -4.58 6.24
N ARG A 82 -5.78 -5.07 5.33
CA ARG A 82 -7.24 -4.96 5.50
C ARG A 82 -7.96 -6.28 5.22
N SER A 83 -9.02 -6.53 5.98
CA SER A 83 -9.94 -7.65 5.78
C SER A 83 -11.33 -7.21 5.31
N ASP A 84 -11.49 -5.93 4.95
CA ASP A 84 -12.78 -5.41 4.52
C ASP A 84 -13.29 -6.12 3.25
N PRO A 85 -14.62 -6.32 3.09
CA PRO A 85 -15.20 -7.06 1.97
C PRO A 85 -14.88 -6.50 0.58
N TRP A 86 -14.56 -5.21 0.49
CA TRP A 86 -14.23 -4.53 -0.77
C TRP A 86 -12.78 -4.74 -1.23
N VAL A 87 -11.88 -5.18 -0.33
CA VAL A 87 -10.44 -5.29 -0.62
C VAL A 87 -10.14 -6.25 -1.77
N PRO A 88 -10.72 -7.47 -1.84
CA PRO A 88 -10.44 -8.38 -2.94
C PRO A 88 -10.80 -7.78 -4.31
N GLU A 89 -11.95 -7.11 -4.42
CA GLU A 89 -12.37 -6.46 -5.67
C GLU A 89 -11.45 -5.28 -6.03
N ALA A 90 -11.08 -4.47 -5.02
CA ALA A 90 -10.21 -3.33 -5.24
C ALA A 90 -8.82 -3.73 -5.75
N LEU A 91 -8.24 -4.79 -5.18
CA LEU A 91 -6.96 -5.34 -5.61
C LEU A 91 -7.05 -6.00 -6.99
N ASP A 92 -8.16 -6.68 -7.29
CA ASP A 92 -8.41 -7.28 -8.61
C ASP A 92 -8.43 -6.21 -9.71
N ARG A 93 -9.21 -5.13 -9.49
CA ARG A 93 -9.28 -3.97 -10.38
C ARG A 93 -7.96 -3.21 -10.45
N ALA A 94 -7.21 -3.17 -9.36
CA ALA A 94 -5.90 -2.54 -9.34
C ALA A 94 -4.94 -3.19 -10.34
N ARG A 95 -5.12 -4.48 -10.72
CA ARG A 95 -4.23 -5.19 -11.65
C ARG A 95 -4.14 -4.59 -13.06
N ASP A 96 -5.15 -3.88 -13.51
CA ASP A 96 -5.13 -3.19 -14.82
C ASP A 96 -5.01 -1.67 -14.68
N ASN A 97 -5.04 -1.17 -13.45
CA ASN A 97 -4.97 0.25 -13.13
C ASN A 97 -3.52 0.62 -12.75
N ARG A 98 -2.76 1.09 -13.73
CA ARG A 98 -1.30 1.27 -13.64
C ARG A 98 -0.90 2.73 -13.84
N ASP A 99 0.10 3.19 -13.07
CA ASP A 99 0.73 4.49 -13.32
C ASP A 99 1.80 4.42 -14.44
N LEU A 100 2.46 5.55 -14.70
CA LEU A 100 3.55 5.62 -15.70
C LEU A 100 4.79 4.79 -15.34
N GLN A 101 4.96 4.42 -14.06
CA GLN A 101 6.02 3.51 -13.61
C GLN A 101 5.59 2.03 -13.77
N GLY A 102 4.31 1.78 -14.01
CA GLY A 102 3.72 0.46 -14.09
C GLY A 102 3.41 -0.15 -12.72
N LEU A 103 3.30 0.67 -11.67
CA LEU A 103 2.87 0.23 -10.35
C LEU A 103 1.34 0.02 -10.33
N PRO A 104 0.83 -1.04 -9.67
CA PRO A 104 -0.60 -1.19 -9.44
C PRO A 104 -1.10 -0.08 -8.53
N ILE A 105 -2.04 0.72 -9.02
CA ILE A 105 -2.62 1.82 -8.25
C ILE A 105 -4.00 1.39 -7.76
N LEU A 106 -4.32 1.69 -6.50
CA LEU A 106 -5.65 1.45 -5.96
C LEU A 106 -6.67 2.35 -6.68
N PRO A 107 -7.79 1.80 -7.22
CA PRO A 107 -8.78 2.61 -7.93
C PRO A 107 -9.34 3.75 -7.07
N LEU A 108 -9.55 4.92 -7.68
CA LEU A 108 -9.96 6.15 -6.99
C LEU A 108 -11.16 5.98 -6.02
N PRO A 109 -12.23 5.21 -6.33
CA PRO A 109 -13.32 5.00 -5.38
C PRO A 109 -12.91 4.34 -4.06
N TYR A 110 -11.87 3.49 -4.06
CA TYR A 110 -11.37 2.84 -2.84
C TYR A 110 -10.37 3.74 -2.10
N GLN A 111 -9.60 4.58 -2.81
CA GLN A 111 -8.81 5.66 -2.20
C GLN A 111 -9.71 6.64 -1.42
N VAL A 112 -10.75 7.13 -2.10
CA VAL A 112 -12.12 7.34 -1.60
C VAL A 112 -12.41 6.90 -0.17
N LEU A 113 -12.84 5.64 -0.13
CA LEU A 113 -13.30 4.92 1.03
C LEU A 113 -12.25 4.87 2.15
N MET A 114 -10.98 4.58 1.82
CA MET A 114 -9.91 4.52 2.81
C MET A 114 -9.73 5.85 3.55
N LYS A 115 -9.78 6.99 2.83
CA LYS A 115 -9.68 8.31 3.47
C LYS A 115 -10.88 8.60 4.38
N LEU A 116 -12.09 8.26 3.96
CA LEU A 116 -13.29 8.42 4.80
C LEU A 116 -13.23 7.55 6.07
N GLN A 117 -12.72 6.32 5.97
CA GLN A 117 -12.54 5.43 7.11
C GLN A 117 -11.47 5.94 8.08
N ALA A 118 -10.35 6.46 7.55
CA ALA A 118 -9.27 7.02 8.37
C ALA A 118 -9.73 8.25 9.17
N SER A 119 -10.48 9.17 8.54
CA SER A 119 -11.01 10.36 9.23
C SER A 119 -11.95 9.99 10.38
N ARG A 120 -12.82 8.99 10.21
CA ARG A 120 -13.70 8.52 11.30
C ARG A 120 -12.93 7.93 12.48
N GLY A 121 -11.80 7.27 12.21
CA GLY A 121 -10.92 6.76 13.27
C GLY A 121 -10.28 7.87 14.08
N GLN A 122 -9.87 8.96 13.40
CA GLN A 122 -9.31 10.14 14.05
C GLN A 122 -10.36 10.89 14.87
N ASP A 123 -11.56 11.11 14.33
CA ASP A 123 -12.67 11.78 15.04
C ASP A 123 -13.12 11.04 16.32
N LEU A 124 -12.90 9.73 16.42
CA LEU A 124 -13.24 8.92 17.62
C LEU A 124 -12.12 8.90 18.67
N ALA A 125 -10.90 9.29 18.31
CA ALA A 125 -9.74 9.31 19.20
C ALA A 125 -9.52 10.67 19.88
N ASP A 126 -10.16 11.74 19.37
CA ASP A 126 -10.23 13.08 19.97
C ASP A 126 -11.33 13.20 21.04
#